data_AF-D4GLJ5-F1
#
_entry.id   AF-D4GLJ5-F1
#
_cell.length_a   1.000
_cell.length_b   1.000
_cell.length_c   1.000
_cell.angle_alpha   90.00
_cell.angle_beta   90.00
_cell.angle_gamma   90.00
#
_symmetry.space_group_name_H-M   'P 1'
#
loop_
_entity.id
_entity.type
_entity.pdbx_description
1 polymer ?
#
loop_
_entity_poly.entity_id
_entity_poly.type
_entity_poly.pdbx_seq_one_letter_code
_entity_poly.pdbx_strand_id
1 'polypeptide(L)'
;MPMKIVIAPDSYKESLSALEVASAIEAGFREVFPDAHYVKIPVADGGEGTVEAMVAATQGKRVRLKVTGPLGEPVEAFYGLSGNEDTAYIEMAAASGLELVPAAQRDPLITTSFGTGELIKNALDKGVRHIIIGIGGSATNDGGAGMMQALGARLLDKQGEQIGRGGGALPDLASIDVTGLDPRIRQCRVEVACDVTNTLTGDHGASAVFGPQKGATPERVEQLDRALTHYAALIQRDLGIDVLQVSGGGAAGGMGAALHAFCQAELRRGIEIVTEALGLEEQVKDADLVITGEGRIDSQSIKGKVPIGVAKVAKRFNIPVIGIAGSLTDDVGVVHQHGLDAVFSVLYRICSLDEALKGAENNVRLTARNVAATMKIAGFH
;
A
#
# COMPACT_ATOMS: atom_id res chain seq x y z
N MET A 1 -32.20 -5.50 -17.46
CA MET A 1 -30.77 -5.60 -17.81
C MET A 1 -30.22 -6.83 -17.11
N PRO A 2 -29.20 -7.53 -17.64
CA PRO A 2 -28.62 -8.66 -16.93
C PRO A 2 -28.06 -8.18 -15.59
N MET A 3 -28.22 -8.98 -14.54
CA MET A 3 -27.71 -8.71 -13.19
C MET A 3 -26.21 -8.38 -13.24
N LYS A 4 -25.80 -7.26 -12.64
CA LYS A 4 -24.41 -6.83 -12.56
C LYS A 4 -23.83 -7.15 -11.18
N ILE A 5 -22.79 -7.96 -11.16
CA ILE A 5 -22.06 -8.36 -9.94
C ILE A 5 -20.64 -7.81 -10.02
N VAL A 6 -20.30 -6.93 -9.09
CA VAL A 6 -18.93 -6.42 -8.91
C VAL A 6 -18.20 -7.30 -7.90
N ILE A 7 -17.05 -7.82 -8.28
CA ILE A 7 -16.20 -8.68 -7.44
C ILE A 7 -14.90 -7.90 -7.17
N ALA A 8 -14.81 -7.33 -5.97
CA ALA A 8 -13.70 -6.48 -5.54
C ALA A 8 -13.00 -6.98 -4.26
N PRO A 9 -12.27 -8.10 -4.31
CA PRO A 9 -11.56 -8.65 -3.16
C PRO A 9 -10.13 -8.11 -3.05
N ASP A 10 -9.55 -8.28 -1.86
CA ASP A 10 -8.12 -8.27 -1.58
C ASP A 10 -7.50 -9.66 -1.84
N SER A 11 -6.17 -9.71 -1.82
CA SER A 11 -5.41 -10.94 -1.77
C SER A 11 -5.68 -11.75 -0.49
N TYR A 12 -5.48 -13.06 -0.60
CA TYR A 12 -5.37 -13.96 0.54
C TYR A 12 -3.88 -14.17 0.77
N LYS A 13 -3.33 -13.44 1.75
CA LYS A 13 -1.89 -13.45 2.07
C LYS A 13 -1.34 -14.88 2.12
N GLU A 14 -0.17 -15.07 1.51
CA GLU A 14 0.53 -16.35 1.39
C GLU A 14 -0.26 -17.45 0.64
N SER A 15 -1.30 -17.09 -0.13
CA SER A 15 -2.15 -18.04 -0.85
C SER A 15 -2.53 -17.58 -2.25
N LEU A 16 -3.49 -16.65 -2.39
CA LEU A 16 -4.05 -16.22 -3.67
C LEU A 16 -3.87 -14.71 -3.84
N SER A 17 -3.50 -14.28 -5.03
CA SER A 17 -3.60 -12.87 -5.44
C SER A 17 -5.07 -12.42 -5.48
N ALA A 18 -5.31 -11.11 -5.39
CA ALA A 18 -6.65 -10.53 -5.48
C ALA A 18 -7.39 -10.94 -6.77
N LEU A 19 -6.67 -11.08 -7.89
CA LEU A 19 -7.24 -11.50 -9.16
C LEU A 19 -7.65 -12.98 -9.18
N GLU A 20 -6.86 -13.85 -8.54
CA GLU A 20 -7.18 -15.27 -8.37
C GLU A 20 -8.40 -15.45 -7.47
N VAL A 21 -8.48 -14.71 -6.37
CA VAL A 21 -9.68 -14.68 -5.50
C VAL A 21 -10.91 -14.23 -6.31
N ALA A 22 -10.80 -13.11 -7.04
CA ALA A 22 -11.90 -12.60 -7.85
C ALA A 22 -12.37 -13.59 -8.92
N SER A 23 -11.42 -14.30 -9.55
CA SER A 23 -11.71 -15.29 -10.59
C SER A 23 -12.35 -16.56 -10.02
N ALA A 24 -11.92 -17.01 -8.84
CA ALA A 24 -12.55 -18.14 -8.14
C ALA A 24 -13.99 -17.81 -7.70
N ILE A 25 -14.23 -16.59 -7.21
CA ILE A 25 -15.58 -16.10 -6.88
C ILE A 25 -16.47 -16.08 -8.12
N GLU A 26 -15.99 -15.49 -9.22
CA GLU A 26 -16.72 -15.45 -10.50
C GLU A 26 -17.07 -16.86 -10.97
N ALA A 27 -16.10 -17.79 -10.94
CA ALA A 27 -16.31 -19.18 -11.35
C ALA A 27 -17.44 -19.83 -10.54
N GLY A 28 -17.48 -19.62 -9.21
CA GLY A 28 -18.53 -20.16 -8.36
C GLY A 28 -19.90 -19.53 -8.62
N PHE A 29 -19.97 -18.21 -8.80
CA PHE A 29 -21.23 -17.53 -9.12
C PHE A 29 -21.79 -17.92 -10.49
N ARG A 30 -20.93 -18.11 -11.50
CA ARG A 30 -21.33 -18.53 -12.85
C ARG A 30 -22.00 -19.90 -12.90
N GLU A 31 -21.73 -20.78 -11.94
CA GLU A 31 -22.44 -22.07 -11.82
C GLU A 31 -23.95 -21.90 -11.52
N VAL A 32 -24.35 -20.74 -10.98
CA VAL A 32 -25.74 -20.44 -10.57
C VAL A 32 -26.37 -19.35 -11.44
N PHE A 33 -25.59 -18.32 -11.79
CA PHE A 33 -25.98 -17.16 -12.60
C PHE A 33 -25.03 -17.03 -13.82
N PRO A 34 -25.15 -17.90 -14.83
CA PRO A 34 -24.21 -17.92 -15.97
C PRO A 34 -24.30 -16.65 -16.83
N ASP A 35 -25.48 -16.04 -16.91
CA ASP A 35 -25.79 -14.89 -17.76
C ASP A 35 -25.61 -13.52 -17.06
N ALA A 36 -25.18 -13.51 -15.80
CA ALA A 36 -24.88 -12.26 -15.10
C ALA A 36 -23.65 -11.57 -15.70
N HIS A 37 -23.63 -10.25 -15.62
CA HIS A 37 -22.49 -9.42 -15.95
C HIS A 37 -21.54 -9.37 -14.75
N TYR A 38 -20.32 -9.87 -14.91
CA TYR A 38 -19.31 -9.87 -13.86
C TYR A 38 -18.23 -8.83 -14.13
N VAL A 39 -17.98 -7.98 -13.15
CA VAL A 39 -16.88 -7.01 -13.17
C VAL A 39 -15.89 -7.39 -12.07
N LYS A 40 -14.68 -7.79 -12.45
CA LYS A 40 -13.60 -8.10 -11.49
C LYS A 40 -12.72 -6.87 -11.31
N ILE A 41 -12.55 -6.46 -10.06
CA ILE A 41 -11.72 -5.32 -9.68
C ILE A 41 -10.79 -5.80 -8.56
N PRO A 42 -9.63 -6.41 -8.86
CA PRO A 42 -8.69 -6.79 -7.82
C PRO A 42 -8.25 -5.52 -7.07
N VAL A 43 -8.46 -5.48 -5.76
CA VAL A 43 -8.16 -4.32 -4.91
C VAL A 43 -6.95 -4.64 -4.03
N ALA A 44 -6.24 -3.60 -3.60
CA ALA A 44 -5.21 -3.65 -2.59
C ALA A 44 -5.39 -2.47 -1.61
N ASP A 45 -4.74 -2.53 -0.47
CA ASP A 45 -4.77 -1.48 0.56
C ASP A 45 -3.57 -0.52 0.48
N GLY A 46 -2.75 -0.59 -0.57
CA GLY A 46 -1.52 0.21 -0.70
C GLY A 46 -0.27 -0.45 -0.09
N GLY A 47 -0.42 -1.66 0.47
CA GLY A 47 0.68 -2.55 0.85
C GLY A 47 1.21 -3.40 -0.31
N GLU A 48 1.76 -4.57 0.05
CA GLU A 48 2.28 -5.57 -0.89
C GLU A 48 1.20 -6.03 -1.89
N GLY A 49 1.56 -6.12 -3.17
CA GLY A 49 0.66 -6.58 -4.23
C GLY A 49 -0.22 -5.48 -4.83
N THR A 50 -0.05 -4.22 -4.39
CA THR A 50 -0.74 -3.07 -4.95
C THR A 50 -0.32 -2.82 -6.40
N VAL A 51 0.98 -2.90 -6.70
CA VAL A 51 1.50 -2.75 -8.07
C VAL A 51 0.86 -3.77 -9.00
N GLU A 52 0.75 -5.02 -8.57
CA GLU A 52 0.11 -6.10 -9.31
C GLU A 52 -1.35 -5.84 -9.58
N ALA A 53 -2.12 -5.50 -8.54
CA ALA A 53 -3.54 -5.22 -8.64
C ALA A 53 -3.79 -4.05 -9.61
N MET A 54 -3.04 -2.96 -9.46
CA MET A 54 -3.18 -1.77 -10.29
C MET A 54 -2.77 -2.01 -11.75
N VAL A 55 -1.68 -2.74 -12.00
CA VAL A 55 -1.27 -3.13 -13.36
C VAL A 55 -2.32 -4.01 -14.01
N ALA A 56 -2.86 -5.01 -13.31
CA ALA A 56 -3.88 -5.89 -13.85
C ALA A 56 -5.17 -5.12 -14.20
N ALA A 57 -5.63 -4.28 -13.29
CA ALA A 57 -6.88 -3.55 -13.44
C ALA A 57 -6.80 -2.44 -14.50
N THR A 58 -5.63 -1.83 -14.71
CA THR A 58 -5.43 -0.78 -15.72
C THR A 58 -4.84 -1.29 -17.04
N GLN A 59 -4.73 -2.62 -17.21
CA GLN A 59 -4.11 -3.25 -18.38
C GLN A 59 -2.70 -2.70 -18.67
N GLY A 60 -1.98 -2.45 -17.58
CA GLY A 60 -0.67 -1.87 -17.56
C GLY A 60 0.45 -2.87 -17.79
N LYS A 61 1.67 -2.47 -17.43
CA LYS A 61 2.86 -3.33 -17.48
C LYS A 61 3.78 -3.06 -16.30
N ARG A 62 4.57 -4.07 -15.94
CA ARG A 62 5.67 -3.92 -14.98
C ARG A 62 6.93 -3.46 -15.69
N VAL A 63 7.66 -2.56 -15.05
CA VAL A 63 9.00 -2.13 -15.45
C VAL A 63 9.98 -2.63 -14.40
N ARG A 64 11.01 -3.36 -14.83
CA ARG A 64 12.08 -3.87 -13.97
C ARG A 64 13.36 -3.09 -14.20
N LEU A 65 14.11 -2.83 -13.13
CA LEU A 65 15.37 -2.11 -13.17
C LEU A 65 16.21 -2.43 -11.94
N LYS A 66 17.53 -2.34 -12.09
CA LYS A 66 18.46 -2.37 -10.96
C LYS A 66 18.49 -1.00 -10.29
N VAL A 67 18.32 -0.99 -8.98
CA VAL A 67 18.41 0.21 -8.13
C VAL A 67 19.28 -0.07 -6.92
N THR A 68 19.64 0.97 -6.20
CA THR A 68 20.34 0.91 -4.91
C THR A 68 19.42 0.30 -3.86
N GLY A 69 19.79 -0.88 -3.34
CA GLY A 69 19.09 -1.52 -2.25
C GLY A 69 19.28 -0.82 -0.90
N PRO A 70 18.59 -1.26 0.15
CA PRO A 70 18.62 -0.62 1.46
C PRO A 70 20.03 -0.62 2.09
N LEU A 71 20.90 -1.59 1.79
CA LEU A 71 22.28 -1.61 2.29
C LEU A 71 23.29 -0.93 1.34
N GLY A 72 22.83 -0.26 0.28
CA GLY A 72 23.67 0.41 -0.71
C GLY A 72 24.06 -0.47 -1.92
N GLU A 73 23.96 -1.79 -1.79
CA GLU A 73 24.22 -2.73 -2.88
C GLU A 73 23.07 -2.77 -3.91
N PRO A 74 23.34 -2.99 -5.21
CA PRO A 74 22.30 -3.06 -6.22
C PRO A 74 21.32 -4.23 -6.01
N VAL A 75 20.02 -3.97 -6.17
CA VAL A 75 18.93 -4.95 -6.14
C VAL A 75 18.07 -4.85 -7.40
N GLU A 76 17.45 -5.95 -7.80
CA GLU A 76 16.39 -5.93 -8.82
C GLU A 76 15.10 -5.41 -8.18
N ALA A 77 14.60 -4.29 -8.68
CA ALA A 77 13.35 -3.70 -8.26
C ALA A 77 12.37 -3.59 -9.44
N PHE A 78 11.14 -3.20 -9.14
CA PHE A 78 10.13 -2.98 -10.16
C PHE A 78 9.12 -1.90 -9.74
N TYR A 79 8.41 -1.38 -10.72
CA TYR A 79 7.20 -0.59 -10.54
C TYR A 79 6.20 -0.92 -11.67
N GLY A 80 4.95 -0.49 -11.51
CA GLY A 80 3.90 -0.63 -12.51
C GLY A 80 3.67 0.66 -13.29
N LEU A 81 3.30 0.54 -14.56
CA LEU A 81 2.75 1.63 -15.37
C LEU A 81 1.33 1.26 -15.76
N SER A 82 0.43 2.24 -15.74
CA SER A 82 -0.93 2.09 -16.27
C SER A 82 -0.93 1.79 -17.77
N GLY A 83 -2.02 1.22 -18.30
CA GLY A 83 -2.12 0.90 -19.73
C GLY A 83 -2.01 2.10 -20.67
N ASN A 84 -2.40 3.29 -20.19
CA ASN A 84 -2.20 4.57 -20.89
C ASN A 84 -0.86 5.26 -20.57
N GLU A 85 0.00 4.62 -19.78
CA GLU A 85 1.33 5.11 -19.34
C GLU A 85 1.34 6.47 -18.62
N ASP A 86 0.19 6.96 -18.15
CA ASP A 86 0.08 8.27 -17.46
C ASP A 86 0.30 8.17 -15.94
N THR A 87 0.13 6.97 -15.37
CA THR A 87 0.26 6.71 -13.92
C THR A 87 1.31 5.64 -13.65
N ALA A 88 2.19 5.89 -12.66
CA ALA A 88 3.08 4.88 -12.10
C ALA A 88 2.57 4.39 -10.74
N TYR A 89 2.70 3.09 -10.51
CA TYR A 89 2.41 2.41 -9.25
C TYR A 89 3.74 1.93 -8.66
N ILE A 90 4.13 2.47 -7.51
CA ILE A 90 5.42 2.16 -6.88
C ILE A 90 5.18 1.56 -5.50
N GLU A 91 5.83 0.44 -5.21
CA GLU A 91 5.99 -0.06 -3.85
C GLU A 91 7.42 0.22 -3.40
N MET A 92 7.59 1.05 -2.38
CA MET A 92 8.94 1.39 -1.89
C MET A 92 9.71 0.15 -1.43
N ALA A 93 8.99 -0.87 -0.95
CA ALA A 93 9.57 -2.12 -0.48
C ALA A 93 10.36 -2.87 -1.57
N ALA A 94 10.00 -2.70 -2.85
CA ALA A 94 10.72 -3.31 -3.96
C ALA A 94 12.17 -2.82 -4.09
N ALA A 95 12.48 -1.61 -3.59
CA ALA A 95 13.83 -1.04 -3.60
C ALA A 95 14.44 -0.88 -2.21
N SER A 96 13.61 -0.66 -1.18
CA SER A 96 14.04 -0.23 0.15
C SER A 96 13.31 -1.00 1.27
N GLY A 97 12.81 -2.21 0.95
CA GLY A 97 12.02 -3.05 1.84
C GLY A 97 12.82 -3.89 2.82
N LEU A 98 12.17 -4.25 3.93
CA LEU A 98 12.72 -5.04 5.03
C LEU A 98 13.09 -6.47 4.61
N GLU A 99 12.42 -7.02 3.59
CA GLU A 99 12.69 -8.34 3.03
C GLU A 99 14.00 -8.41 2.26
N LEU A 100 14.48 -7.27 1.75
CA LEU A 100 15.78 -7.16 1.08
C LEU A 100 16.95 -7.17 2.07
N VAL A 101 16.68 -7.11 3.37
CA VAL A 101 17.70 -7.06 4.43
C VAL A 101 17.62 -8.32 5.30
N PRO A 102 18.63 -9.21 5.23
CA PRO A 102 18.73 -10.35 6.13
C PRO A 102 18.63 -9.89 7.59
N ALA A 103 17.92 -10.63 8.44
CA ALA A 103 17.66 -10.23 9.82
C ALA A 103 18.93 -9.83 10.61
N ALA A 104 20.04 -10.53 10.38
CA ALA A 104 21.34 -10.27 11.02
C ALA A 104 22.03 -8.98 10.54
N GLN A 105 21.60 -8.39 9.42
CA GLN A 105 22.18 -7.19 8.82
C GLN A 105 21.27 -5.96 8.95
N ARG A 106 20.14 -6.09 9.67
CA ARG A 106 19.20 -4.99 9.87
C ARG A 106 19.80 -3.91 10.77
N ASP A 107 20.14 -2.78 10.17
CA ASP A 107 20.64 -1.62 10.87
C ASP A 107 20.04 -0.31 10.31
N PRO A 108 19.06 0.29 11.01
CA PRO A 108 18.35 1.46 10.52
C PRO A 108 19.20 2.75 10.51
N LEU A 109 20.40 2.72 11.09
CA LEU A 109 21.35 3.83 10.97
C LEU A 109 21.98 3.91 9.58
N ILE A 110 22.14 2.78 8.88
CA ILE A 110 22.81 2.72 7.57
C ILE A 110 21.83 2.51 6.42
N THR A 111 20.63 1.96 6.68
CA THR A 111 19.71 1.62 5.60
C THR A 111 19.18 2.86 4.87
N THR A 112 19.21 2.82 3.54
CA THR A 112 18.91 3.96 2.68
C THR A 112 17.66 3.78 1.81
N SER A 113 16.92 4.86 1.62
CA SER A 113 15.77 4.93 0.71
C SER A 113 16.13 5.29 -0.74
N PHE A 114 17.43 5.35 -1.08
CA PHE A 114 17.91 5.85 -2.37
C PHE A 114 17.27 5.17 -3.58
N GLY A 115 17.15 3.84 -3.57
CA GLY A 115 16.52 3.10 -4.67
C GLY A 115 15.05 3.44 -4.90
N THR A 116 14.32 3.86 -3.86
CA THR A 116 12.95 4.35 -4.03
C THR A 116 12.93 5.63 -4.87
N GLY A 117 13.89 6.53 -4.66
CA GLY A 117 14.04 7.73 -5.49
C GLY A 117 14.46 7.40 -6.94
N GLU A 118 15.24 6.34 -7.15
CA GLU A 118 15.57 5.84 -8.49
C GLU A 118 14.34 5.27 -9.22
N LEU A 119 13.44 4.57 -8.51
CA LEU A 119 12.16 4.12 -9.06
C LEU A 119 11.30 5.32 -9.50
N ILE A 120 11.15 6.32 -8.63
CA ILE A 120 10.38 7.54 -8.92
C ILE A 120 10.99 8.27 -10.13
N LYS A 121 12.30 8.46 -10.14
CA LYS A 121 13.01 9.11 -11.25
C LYS A 121 12.78 8.38 -12.56
N ASN A 122 12.88 7.04 -12.56
CA ASN A 122 12.63 6.26 -13.76
C ASN A 122 11.18 6.38 -14.25
N ALA A 123 10.20 6.42 -13.34
CA ALA A 123 8.81 6.67 -13.68
C ALA A 123 8.62 8.06 -14.31
N LEU A 124 9.25 9.11 -13.76
CA LEU A 124 9.25 10.46 -14.35
C LEU A 124 9.92 10.49 -15.73
N ASP A 125 10.94 9.66 -15.98
CA ASP A 125 11.56 9.49 -17.31
C ASP A 125 10.61 8.87 -18.35
N LYS A 126 9.54 8.20 -17.91
CA LYS A 126 8.45 7.74 -18.77
C LYS A 126 7.38 8.80 -19.01
N GLY A 127 7.49 9.97 -18.38
CA GLY A 127 6.55 11.08 -18.57
C GLY A 127 5.23 10.92 -17.81
N VAL A 128 5.19 10.06 -16.78
CA VAL A 128 3.99 9.91 -15.94
C VAL A 128 3.65 11.25 -15.28
N ARG A 129 2.34 11.51 -15.14
CA ARG A 129 1.82 12.71 -14.47
C ARG A 129 1.18 12.40 -13.13
N HIS A 130 1.04 11.12 -12.82
CA HIS A 130 0.51 10.63 -11.56
C HIS A 130 1.38 9.50 -11.01
N ILE A 131 1.72 9.56 -9.73
CA ILE A 131 2.42 8.49 -9.01
C ILE A 131 1.59 8.11 -7.81
N ILE A 132 1.25 6.83 -7.72
CA ILE A 132 0.70 6.21 -6.51
C ILE A 132 1.82 5.40 -5.87
N ILE A 133 2.17 5.70 -4.63
CA ILE A 133 3.27 5.04 -3.91
C ILE A 133 2.79 4.39 -2.61
N GLY A 134 2.98 3.07 -2.53
CA GLY A 134 2.86 2.28 -1.31
C GLY A 134 4.15 2.36 -0.50
N ILE A 135 4.05 2.79 0.77
CA ILE A 135 5.21 2.95 1.66
C ILE A 135 5.25 1.93 2.82
N GLY A 136 4.51 0.83 2.69
CA GLY A 136 4.60 -0.29 3.63
C GLY A 136 5.94 -1.03 3.55
N GLY A 137 6.29 -1.79 4.61
CA GLY A 137 7.39 -2.76 4.55
C GLY A 137 8.82 -2.20 4.50
N SER A 138 9.04 -0.92 4.84
CA SER A 138 10.37 -0.27 4.76
C SER A 138 11.44 -0.91 5.67
N ALA A 139 12.68 -1.00 5.18
CA ALA A 139 13.89 -1.27 5.98
C ALA A 139 14.52 0.00 6.60
N THR A 140 14.09 1.18 6.14
CA THR A 140 14.80 2.45 6.30
C THR A 140 14.29 3.27 7.48
N ASN A 141 15.16 4.06 8.09
CA ASN A 141 14.80 5.09 9.07
C ASN A 141 15.57 6.40 8.81
N ASP A 142 15.76 6.71 7.53
CA ASP A 142 16.54 7.85 7.03
C ASP A 142 15.70 9.09 6.72
N GLY A 143 14.44 9.13 7.14
CA GLY A 143 13.54 10.25 6.85
C GLY A 143 13.22 10.42 5.37
N GLY A 144 13.49 9.43 4.51
CA GLY A 144 13.39 9.60 3.06
C GLY A 144 14.53 10.46 2.48
N ALA A 145 15.61 10.71 3.24
CA ALA A 145 16.75 11.48 2.78
C ALA A 145 17.37 10.85 1.53
N GLY A 146 17.68 9.54 1.54
CA GLY A 146 18.26 8.86 0.39
C GLY A 146 17.41 9.00 -0.88
N MET A 147 16.08 8.86 -0.75
CA MET A 147 15.12 9.07 -1.84
C MET A 147 15.21 10.48 -2.41
N MET A 148 15.29 11.51 -1.56
CA MET A 148 15.45 12.89 -2.01
C MET A 148 16.78 13.16 -2.68
N GLN A 149 17.86 12.57 -2.18
CA GLN A 149 19.19 12.65 -2.81
C GLN A 149 19.17 12.06 -4.23
N ALA A 150 18.51 10.91 -4.42
CA ALA A 150 18.37 10.28 -5.75
C ALA A 150 17.54 11.12 -6.73
N LEU A 151 16.57 11.89 -6.21
CA LEU A 151 15.77 12.83 -6.99
C LEU A 151 16.47 14.19 -7.21
N GLY A 152 17.69 14.37 -6.71
CA GLY A 152 18.52 15.54 -6.99
C GLY A 152 18.53 16.62 -5.89
N ALA A 153 17.85 16.41 -4.76
CA ALA A 153 18.04 17.28 -3.60
C ALA A 153 19.45 17.12 -3.03
N ARG A 154 20.07 18.25 -2.70
CA ARG A 154 21.36 18.29 -2.03
C ARG A 154 21.13 18.43 -0.53
N LEU A 155 21.53 17.41 0.22
CA LEU A 155 21.46 17.39 1.67
C LEU A 155 22.90 17.54 2.15
N LEU A 156 23.26 18.75 2.60
CA LEU A 156 24.63 19.21 2.73
C LEU A 156 25.04 19.34 4.20
N ASP A 157 26.28 18.95 4.50
CA ASP A 157 26.92 19.16 5.80
C ASP A 157 27.43 20.62 5.97
N LYS A 158 28.17 20.86 7.06
CA LYS A 158 28.72 22.20 7.38
C LYS A 158 29.83 22.64 6.41
N GLN A 159 30.43 21.70 5.68
CA GLN A 159 31.46 21.94 4.68
C GLN A 159 30.85 22.18 3.30
N GLY A 160 29.53 21.98 3.14
CA GLY A 160 28.84 22.09 1.87
C GLY A 160 28.91 20.81 1.03
N GLU A 161 29.30 19.69 1.63
CA GLU A 161 29.40 18.39 0.97
C GLU A 161 28.14 17.55 1.23
N GLN A 162 27.82 16.64 0.32
CA GLN A 162 26.65 15.77 0.46
C GLN A 162 26.81 14.83 1.66
N ILE A 163 25.82 14.80 2.56
CA ILE A 163 25.83 13.84 3.67
C ILE A 163 25.75 12.40 3.17
N GLY A 164 26.25 11.48 3.99
CA GLY A 164 26.12 10.04 3.77
C GLY A 164 24.65 9.57 3.71
N ARG A 165 24.48 8.30 3.39
CA ARG A 165 23.17 7.64 3.35
C ARG A 165 22.82 7.04 4.72
N GLY A 166 21.52 6.89 4.98
CA GLY A 166 21.00 6.26 6.21
C GLY A 166 20.67 7.26 7.31
N GLY A 167 19.87 6.82 8.29
CA GLY A 167 19.43 7.69 9.39
C GLY A 167 20.56 8.18 10.30
N GLY A 168 21.69 7.47 10.32
CA GLY A 168 22.88 7.84 11.07
C GLY A 168 23.64 9.03 10.50
N ALA A 169 23.41 9.41 9.23
CA ALA A 169 24.03 10.57 8.58
C ALA A 169 23.24 11.87 8.77
N LEU A 170 21.95 11.79 9.15
CA LEU A 170 21.09 12.95 9.36
C LEU A 170 21.62 13.95 10.40
N PRO A 171 22.32 13.57 11.50
CA PRO A 171 22.90 14.53 12.43
C PRO A 171 23.93 15.49 11.80
N ASP A 172 24.59 15.08 10.71
CA ASP A 172 25.59 15.89 10.02
C ASP A 172 24.97 16.94 9.08
N LEU A 173 23.67 16.81 8.80
CA LEU A 173 22.95 17.73 7.91
C LEU A 173 22.99 19.15 8.45
N ALA A 174 23.39 20.10 7.61
CA ALA A 174 23.45 21.52 7.95
C ALA A 174 22.52 22.37 7.07
N SER A 175 22.29 21.97 5.81
CA SER A 175 21.38 22.64 4.89
C SER A 175 20.77 21.73 3.83
N ILE A 176 19.58 22.09 3.37
CA ILE A 176 18.84 21.41 2.32
C ILE A 176 18.72 22.36 1.13
N ASP A 177 19.20 21.93 -0.03
CA ASP A 177 19.09 22.65 -1.28
C ASP A 177 18.35 21.83 -2.33
N VAL A 178 17.22 22.37 -2.78
CA VAL A 178 16.30 21.73 -3.73
C VAL A 178 16.43 22.30 -5.15
N THR A 179 17.44 23.13 -5.44
CA THR A 179 17.67 23.67 -6.80
C THR A 179 17.94 22.58 -7.83
N GLY A 180 18.53 21.46 -7.41
CA GLY A 180 18.77 20.28 -8.24
C GLY A 180 17.66 19.23 -8.22
N LEU A 181 16.62 19.42 -7.40
CA LEU A 181 15.49 18.48 -7.32
C LEU A 181 14.79 18.39 -8.68
N ASP A 182 14.49 17.18 -9.13
CA ASP A 182 13.87 16.92 -10.42
C ASP A 182 12.59 17.77 -10.58
N PRO A 183 12.55 18.74 -11.51
CA PRO A 183 11.43 19.68 -11.59
C PRO A 183 10.11 19.00 -11.95
N ARG A 184 10.14 17.80 -12.55
CA ARG A 184 8.95 17.04 -12.91
C ARG A 184 8.20 16.53 -11.69
N ILE A 185 8.87 16.33 -10.55
CA ILE A 185 8.20 15.85 -9.33
C ILE A 185 7.13 16.82 -8.84
N ARG A 186 7.34 18.14 -9.02
CA ARG A 186 6.37 19.17 -8.63
C ARG A 186 5.21 19.31 -9.60
N GLN A 187 5.35 18.79 -10.82
CA GLN A 187 4.30 18.80 -11.84
C GLN A 187 3.50 17.49 -11.82
N CYS A 188 4.01 16.47 -11.16
CA CYS A 188 3.37 15.18 -10.99
C CYS A 188 2.47 15.21 -9.76
N ARG A 189 1.23 14.70 -9.88
CA ARG A 189 0.42 14.36 -8.70
C ARG A 189 1.09 13.17 -8.01
N VAL A 190 1.30 13.24 -6.70
CA VAL A 190 1.88 12.13 -5.92
C VAL A 190 0.92 11.79 -4.79
N GLU A 191 0.39 10.57 -4.79
CA GLU A 191 -0.47 10.03 -3.75
C GLU A 191 0.25 8.92 -3.01
N VAL A 192 0.29 9.01 -1.68
CA VAL A 192 1.01 8.07 -0.82
C VAL A 192 -0.01 7.27 -0.03
N ALA A 193 -0.01 5.95 -0.21
CA ALA A 193 -0.80 5.06 0.62
C ALA A 193 -0.21 4.99 2.03
N CYS A 194 -0.90 5.62 2.98
CA CYS A 194 -0.50 5.74 4.37
C CYS A 194 -1.66 5.42 5.30
N ASP A 195 -1.61 4.25 5.93
CA ASP A 195 -2.65 3.75 6.83
C ASP A 195 -2.36 3.97 8.32
N VAL A 196 -1.26 4.65 8.62
CA VAL A 196 -0.86 5.01 9.97
C VAL A 196 -0.92 6.51 10.17
N THR A 197 -1.17 6.93 11.41
CA THR A 197 -1.23 8.35 11.79
C THR A 197 0.01 8.83 12.53
N ASN A 198 0.99 7.94 12.75
CA ASN A 198 2.25 8.22 13.44
C ASN A 198 2.96 9.44 12.84
N THR A 199 3.36 10.37 13.70
CA THR A 199 4.12 11.58 13.35
C THR A 199 5.58 11.25 13.07
N LEU A 200 6.36 12.23 12.59
CA LEU A 200 7.77 12.01 12.27
C LEU A 200 8.60 11.60 13.51
N THR A 201 8.36 12.24 14.65
CA THR A 201 9.15 12.09 15.89
C THR A 201 8.28 11.90 17.13
N GLY A 202 8.91 11.59 18.26
CA GLY A 202 8.31 11.42 19.59
C GLY A 202 7.91 9.99 19.92
N ASP A 203 7.17 9.80 21.02
CA ASP A 203 6.79 8.47 21.56
C ASP A 203 5.92 7.65 20.58
N HIS A 204 5.21 8.34 19.69
CA HIS A 204 4.42 7.75 18.61
C HIS A 204 5.04 8.02 17.23
N GLY A 205 6.33 8.39 17.21
CA GLY A 205 7.09 8.73 16.02
C GLY A 205 7.62 7.53 15.24
N ALA A 206 8.28 7.82 14.12
CA ALA A 206 8.82 6.80 13.21
C ALA A 206 9.78 5.83 13.91
N SER A 207 10.76 6.38 14.62
CA SER A 207 11.83 5.62 15.28
C SER A 207 11.28 4.80 16.45
N ALA A 208 10.42 5.39 17.29
CA ALA A 208 9.87 4.74 18.47
C ALA A 208 8.99 3.54 18.13
N VAL A 209 8.09 3.71 17.14
CA VAL A 209 7.08 2.69 16.83
C VAL A 209 7.59 1.66 15.82
N PHE A 210 8.34 2.09 14.79
CA PHE A 210 8.74 1.21 13.69
C PHE A 210 10.24 0.90 13.64
N GLY A 211 11.07 1.58 14.43
CA GLY A 211 12.50 1.30 14.53
C GLY A 211 12.83 -0.11 15.05
N PRO A 212 12.18 -0.64 16.11
CA PRO A 212 12.52 -1.94 16.67
C PRO A 212 12.43 -3.11 15.68
N GLN A 213 11.37 -3.17 14.87
CA GLN A 213 11.22 -4.21 13.83
C GLN A 213 12.29 -4.13 12.72
N LYS A 214 12.91 -2.95 12.56
CA LYS A 214 14.02 -2.68 11.62
C LYS A 214 15.40 -2.90 12.24
N GLY A 215 15.49 -3.38 13.48
CA GLY A 215 16.76 -3.65 14.17
C GLY A 215 17.30 -2.49 15.03
N ALA A 216 16.48 -1.48 15.34
CA ALA A 216 16.88 -0.45 16.29
C ALA A 216 16.82 -0.97 17.73
N THR A 217 17.92 -0.84 18.47
CA THR A 217 17.91 -0.95 19.95
C THR A 217 17.28 0.31 20.56
N PRO A 218 16.90 0.30 21.84
CA PRO A 218 16.37 1.50 22.51
C PRO A 218 17.26 2.73 22.36
N GLU A 219 18.59 2.57 22.42
CA GLU A 219 19.55 3.66 22.25
C GLU A 219 19.55 4.19 20.81
N ARG A 220 19.45 3.28 19.82
CA ARG A 220 19.36 3.65 18.40
C ARG A 220 18.04 4.34 18.09
N VAL A 221 16.94 3.95 18.75
CA VAL A 221 15.64 4.63 18.63
C VAL A 221 15.77 6.08 19.06
N GLU A 222 16.38 6.36 20.22
CA GLU A 222 16.59 7.72 20.72
C GLU A 222 17.51 8.53 19.78
N GLN A 223 18.58 7.91 19.29
CA GLN A 223 19.49 8.55 18.33
C GLN A 223 18.77 8.95 17.03
N LEU A 224 17.99 8.03 16.45
CA LEU A 224 17.25 8.28 15.22
C LEU A 224 16.13 9.30 15.41
N ASP A 225 15.44 9.29 16.54
CA ASP A 225 14.39 10.28 16.83
C ASP A 225 14.94 11.71 16.94
N ARG A 226 16.10 11.87 17.60
CA ARG A 226 16.82 13.16 17.62
C ARG A 226 17.28 13.58 16.23
N ALA A 227 17.78 12.64 15.43
CA ALA A 227 18.21 12.90 14.07
C ALA A 227 17.04 13.34 13.16
N LEU A 228 15.88 12.71 13.28
CA LEU A 228 14.66 13.10 12.57
C LEU A 228 14.10 14.44 13.07
N THR A 229 14.23 14.75 14.36
CA THR A 229 13.86 16.06 14.92
C THR A 229 14.72 17.17 14.32
N HIS A 230 16.03 16.94 14.22
CA HIS A 230 16.97 17.84 13.55
C HIS A 230 16.64 18.00 12.07
N TYR A 231 16.36 16.90 11.36
CA TYR A 231 15.96 16.92 9.97
C TYR A 231 14.68 17.74 9.74
N ALA A 232 13.66 17.57 10.58
CA ALA A 232 12.42 18.33 10.54
C ALA A 232 12.65 19.84 10.70
N ALA A 233 13.52 20.23 11.63
CA ALA A 233 13.88 21.64 11.85
C ALA A 233 14.54 22.26 10.61
N LEU A 234 15.37 21.49 9.89
CA LEU A 234 15.99 21.94 8.65
C LEU A 234 15.02 21.98 7.48
N ILE A 235 14.07 21.04 7.39
CA ILE A 235 12.96 21.12 6.42
C ILE A 235 12.17 22.41 6.65
N GLN A 236 11.78 22.72 7.88
CA GLN A 236 11.06 23.95 8.19
C GLN A 236 11.88 25.20 7.84
N ARG A 237 13.19 25.21 8.15
CA ARG A 237 14.06 26.35 7.90
C ARG A 237 14.27 26.61 6.40
N ASP A 238 14.56 25.56 5.63
CA ASP A 238 15.03 25.69 4.24
C ASP A 238 13.89 25.61 3.22
N LEU A 239 12.84 24.85 3.52
CA LEU A 239 11.67 24.67 2.64
C LEU A 239 10.43 25.43 3.13
N GLY A 240 10.41 25.89 4.38
CA GLY A 240 9.26 26.60 4.95
C GLY A 240 8.07 25.70 5.31
N ILE A 241 8.27 24.39 5.41
CA ILE A 241 7.21 23.39 5.60
C ILE A 241 7.36 22.71 6.96
N ASP A 242 6.29 22.71 7.77
CA ASP A 242 6.28 22.03 9.06
C ASP A 242 5.84 20.58 8.87
N VAL A 243 6.77 19.64 9.10
CA VAL A 243 6.52 18.21 8.97
C VAL A 243 6.31 17.49 10.31
N LEU A 244 6.47 18.18 11.45
CA LEU A 244 6.38 17.54 12.76
C LEU A 244 4.95 17.10 13.08
N GLN A 245 3.96 17.87 12.62
CA GLN A 245 2.53 17.62 12.88
C GLN A 245 1.80 16.89 11.74
N VAL A 246 2.53 16.46 10.71
CA VAL A 246 1.92 15.72 9.59
C VAL A 246 1.52 14.33 10.07
N SER A 247 0.21 14.07 10.10
CA SER A 247 -0.35 12.73 10.36
C SER A 247 0.15 11.76 9.29
N GLY A 248 0.79 10.66 9.71
CA GLY A 248 1.44 9.72 8.80
C GLY A 248 2.84 10.15 8.35
N GLY A 249 3.36 11.29 8.81
CA GLY A 249 4.70 11.77 8.49
C GLY A 249 5.81 10.80 8.92
N GLY A 250 5.56 9.97 9.94
CA GLY A 250 6.50 8.93 10.39
C GLY A 250 6.47 7.64 9.59
N ALA A 251 5.54 7.48 8.66
CA ALA A 251 5.45 6.28 7.83
C ALA A 251 6.75 6.04 7.04
N ALA A 252 7.10 4.77 6.87
CA ALA A 252 8.36 4.34 6.25
C ALA A 252 9.64 4.99 6.82
N GLY A 253 9.70 5.19 8.14
CA GLY A 253 10.89 5.76 8.77
C GLY A 253 11.07 7.25 8.50
N GLY A 254 9.96 7.97 8.33
CA GLY A 254 9.93 9.41 8.03
C GLY A 254 9.85 9.75 6.54
N MET A 255 9.77 8.76 5.66
CA MET A 255 9.59 8.98 4.22
C MET A 255 8.28 9.70 3.89
N GLY A 256 7.21 9.45 4.67
CA GLY A 256 5.94 10.17 4.53
C GLY A 256 6.11 11.69 4.64
N ALA A 257 6.89 12.15 5.62
CA ALA A 257 7.23 13.57 5.78
C ALA A 257 8.05 14.13 4.60
N ALA A 258 9.00 13.36 4.06
CA ALA A 258 9.77 13.80 2.89
C ALA A 258 8.92 13.87 1.62
N LEU A 259 8.07 12.87 1.35
CA LEU A 259 7.15 12.92 0.20
C LEU A 259 6.21 14.13 0.31
N HIS A 260 5.72 14.43 1.52
CA HIS A 260 4.90 15.61 1.77
C HIS A 260 5.67 16.91 1.49
N ALA A 261 6.84 17.10 2.11
CA ALA A 261 7.58 18.36 2.04
C ALA A 261 8.24 18.62 0.68
N PHE A 262 8.83 17.60 0.05
CA PHE A 262 9.63 17.79 -1.16
C PHE A 262 8.82 17.56 -2.43
N CYS A 263 7.86 16.63 -2.40
CA CYS A 263 7.08 16.23 -3.56
C CYS A 263 5.65 16.78 -3.55
N GLN A 264 5.24 17.52 -2.51
CA GLN A 264 3.86 17.97 -2.31
C GLN A 264 2.86 16.81 -2.34
N ALA A 265 3.29 15.65 -1.84
CA ALA A 265 2.49 14.44 -1.92
C ALA A 265 1.32 14.46 -0.92
N GLU A 266 0.20 13.88 -1.34
CA GLU A 266 -0.98 13.69 -0.51
C GLU A 266 -0.90 12.33 0.19
N LEU A 267 -0.82 12.34 1.52
CA LEU A 267 -0.90 11.12 2.33
C LEU A 267 -2.38 10.79 2.53
N ARG A 268 -2.84 9.69 1.94
CA ARG A 268 -4.22 9.24 2.00
C ARG A 268 -4.27 7.77 2.39
N ARG A 269 -5.44 7.31 2.82
CA ARG A 269 -5.63 5.87 3.10
C ARG A 269 -5.46 5.09 1.81
N GLY A 270 -4.68 4.02 1.82
CA GLY A 270 -4.33 3.33 0.57
C GLY A 270 -5.56 2.78 -0.15
N ILE A 271 -6.54 2.28 0.59
CA ILE A 271 -7.81 1.84 0.02
C ILE A 271 -8.58 2.95 -0.71
N GLU A 272 -8.52 4.20 -0.23
CA GLU A 272 -9.19 5.33 -0.91
C GLU A 272 -8.51 5.63 -2.24
N ILE A 273 -7.18 5.71 -2.25
CA ILE A 273 -6.39 5.92 -3.47
C ILE A 273 -6.68 4.81 -4.49
N VAL A 274 -6.62 3.54 -4.06
CA VAL A 274 -6.81 2.39 -4.96
C VAL A 274 -8.24 2.36 -5.50
N THR A 275 -9.26 2.53 -4.65
CA THR A 275 -10.66 2.48 -5.09
C THR A 275 -11.02 3.61 -6.06
N GLU A 276 -10.47 4.81 -5.88
CA GLU A 276 -10.63 5.92 -6.83
C GLU A 276 -9.88 5.66 -8.13
N ALA A 277 -8.61 5.23 -8.05
CA ALA A 277 -7.79 4.98 -9.23
C ALA A 277 -8.32 3.82 -10.10
N LEU A 278 -9.02 2.86 -9.49
CA LEU A 278 -9.69 1.75 -10.19
C LEU A 278 -11.11 2.08 -10.67
N GLY A 279 -11.64 3.27 -10.35
CA GLY A 279 -13.00 3.66 -10.70
C GLY A 279 -14.07 2.77 -10.08
N LEU A 280 -13.83 2.27 -8.85
CA LEU A 280 -14.75 1.34 -8.17
C LEU A 280 -16.15 1.95 -8.02
N GLU A 281 -16.22 3.22 -7.65
CA GLU A 281 -17.49 3.94 -7.47
C GLU A 281 -18.37 3.91 -8.72
N GLU A 282 -17.78 4.14 -9.90
CA GLU A 282 -18.51 4.09 -11.18
C GLU A 282 -18.98 2.68 -11.53
N GLN A 283 -18.22 1.65 -11.15
CA GLN A 283 -18.62 0.25 -11.38
C GLN A 283 -19.71 -0.23 -10.43
N VAL A 284 -19.76 0.32 -9.23
CA VAL A 284 -20.68 -0.10 -8.17
C VAL A 284 -22.03 0.62 -8.24
N LYS A 285 -22.07 1.85 -8.78
CA LYS A 285 -23.27 2.68 -8.84
C LYS A 285 -24.50 2.01 -9.49
N ASP A 286 -24.28 1.15 -10.47
CA ASP A 286 -25.28 0.40 -11.23
C ASP A 286 -25.18 -1.12 -10.98
N ALA A 287 -24.43 -1.55 -9.95
CA ALA A 287 -24.33 -2.96 -9.57
C ALA A 287 -25.58 -3.41 -8.80
N ASP A 288 -25.96 -4.68 -8.96
CA ASP A 288 -27.01 -5.30 -8.14
C ASP A 288 -26.43 -5.94 -6.87
N LEU A 289 -25.14 -6.29 -6.91
CA LEU A 289 -24.41 -6.96 -5.84
C LEU A 289 -22.93 -6.64 -5.89
N VAL A 290 -22.33 -6.47 -4.71
CA VAL A 290 -20.87 -6.43 -4.53
C VAL A 290 -20.41 -7.63 -3.72
N ILE A 291 -19.40 -8.34 -4.23
CA ILE A 291 -18.66 -9.36 -3.47
C ILE A 291 -17.27 -8.81 -3.17
N THR A 292 -16.82 -8.95 -1.94
CA THR A 292 -15.45 -8.63 -1.52
C THR A 292 -14.89 -9.72 -0.62
N GLY A 293 -13.66 -9.57 -0.16
CA GLY A 293 -12.97 -10.56 0.65
C GLY A 293 -11.54 -10.17 0.96
N GLU A 294 -10.97 -10.86 1.95
CA GLU A 294 -9.53 -10.84 2.27
C GLU A 294 -9.17 -12.15 2.99
N GLY A 295 -7.87 -12.43 3.16
CA GLY A 295 -7.41 -13.67 3.82
C GLY A 295 -7.94 -13.88 5.25
N ARG A 296 -8.21 -12.79 5.99
CA ARG A 296 -8.84 -12.83 7.31
C ARG A 296 -9.70 -11.59 7.52
N ILE A 297 -10.99 -11.77 7.81
CA ILE A 297 -11.88 -10.69 8.23
C ILE A 297 -12.04 -10.73 9.76
N ASP A 298 -11.67 -9.63 10.41
CA ASP A 298 -11.70 -9.44 11.87
C ASP A 298 -11.97 -7.97 12.25
N SER A 299 -11.90 -7.61 13.55
CA SER A 299 -12.04 -6.21 13.98
C SER A 299 -10.92 -5.28 13.53
N GLN A 300 -9.84 -5.78 12.92
CA GLN A 300 -8.84 -4.95 12.29
C GLN A 300 -9.25 -4.55 10.87
N SER A 301 -10.11 -5.34 10.21
CA SER A 301 -10.64 -5.00 8.89
C SER A 301 -11.38 -3.66 8.86
N ILE A 302 -12.07 -3.30 9.95
CA ILE A 302 -12.75 -2.00 10.11
C ILE A 302 -11.79 -0.81 10.22
N LYS A 303 -10.50 -1.05 10.44
CA LYS A 303 -9.47 0.00 10.55
C LYS A 303 -8.96 0.51 9.21
N GLY A 304 -9.68 0.27 8.12
CA GLY A 304 -9.40 0.83 6.80
C GLY A 304 -8.92 -0.18 5.76
N LYS A 305 -9.20 -1.47 5.93
CA LYS A 305 -8.85 -2.49 4.94
C LYS A 305 -9.85 -2.57 3.78
N VAL A 306 -9.46 -3.33 2.76
CA VAL A 306 -10.20 -3.51 1.50
C VAL A 306 -11.69 -3.83 1.68
N PRO A 307 -12.14 -4.84 2.44
CA PRO A 307 -13.56 -5.20 2.47
C PRO A 307 -14.46 -4.06 2.95
N ILE A 308 -13.96 -3.28 3.92
CA ILE A 308 -14.71 -2.18 4.51
C ILE A 308 -14.65 -0.93 3.62
N GLY A 309 -13.54 -0.69 2.92
CA GLY A 309 -13.48 0.36 1.91
C GLY A 309 -14.46 0.11 0.76
N VAL A 310 -14.47 -1.11 0.24
CA VAL A 310 -15.42 -1.55 -0.81
C VAL A 310 -16.86 -1.44 -0.31
N ALA A 311 -17.14 -1.93 0.90
CA ALA A 311 -18.47 -1.82 1.49
C ALA A 311 -18.94 -0.37 1.63
N LYS A 312 -18.07 0.54 2.09
CA LYS A 312 -18.39 1.97 2.21
C LYS A 312 -18.77 2.59 0.87
N VAL A 313 -18.06 2.25 -0.22
CA VAL A 313 -18.41 2.72 -1.57
C VAL A 313 -19.78 2.19 -1.98
N ALA A 314 -20.03 0.88 -1.83
CA ALA A 314 -21.30 0.26 -2.19
C ALA A 314 -22.50 0.80 -1.40
N LYS A 315 -22.31 1.09 -0.11
CA LYS A 315 -23.39 1.62 0.74
C LYS A 315 -23.80 3.04 0.41
N ARG A 316 -22.98 3.83 -0.29
CA ARG A 316 -23.42 5.14 -0.85
C ARG A 316 -24.57 4.98 -1.85
N PHE A 317 -24.66 3.83 -2.51
CA PHE A 317 -25.68 3.51 -3.51
C PHE A 317 -26.70 2.47 -3.02
N ASN A 318 -26.66 2.11 -1.73
CA ASN A 318 -27.51 1.08 -1.12
C ASN A 318 -27.37 -0.31 -1.77
N ILE A 319 -26.20 -0.64 -2.32
CA ILE A 319 -25.96 -1.95 -2.92
C ILE A 319 -25.62 -2.99 -1.82
N PRO A 320 -26.16 -4.22 -1.89
CA PRO A 320 -25.79 -5.29 -0.98
C PRO A 320 -24.34 -5.74 -1.19
N VAL A 321 -23.66 -6.07 -0.10
CA VAL A 321 -22.25 -6.43 -0.04
C VAL A 321 -22.06 -7.71 0.76
N ILE A 322 -21.43 -8.71 0.14
CA ILE A 322 -21.10 -9.97 0.80
C ILE A 322 -19.58 -10.14 0.86
N GLY A 323 -19.06 -10.40 2.06
CA GLY A 323 -17.67 -10.77 2.28
C GLY A 323 -17.45 -12.28 2.19
N ILE A 324 -16.43 -12.71 1.44
CA ILE A 324 -15.92 -14.08 1.45
C ILE A 324 -14.48 -14.01 1.97
N ALA A 325 -14.18 -14.68 3.08
CA ALA A 325 -12.89 -14.56 3.77
C ALA A 325 -12.16 -15.90 3.89
N GLY A 326 -10.84 -15.86 3.88
CA GLY A 326 -10.00 -17.04 4.14
C GLY A 326 -10.27 -17.66 5.52
N SER A 327 -10.39 -16.81 6.53
CA SER A 327 -10.88 -17.16 7.87
C SER A 327 -11.60 -15.98 8.52
N LEU A 328 -12.41 -16.27 9.54
CA LEU A 328 -13.08 -15.30 10.40
C LEU A 328 -12.59 -15.49 11.83
N THR A 329 -12.66 -14.42 12.63
CA THR A 329 -12.40 -14.45 14.08
C THR A 329 -13.69 -14.27 14.87
N ASP A 330 -13.63 -14.52 16.18
CA ASP A 330 -14.81 -14.46 17.07
C ASP A 330 -15.49 -13.07 17.08
N ASP A 331 -14.73 -12.01 16.79
CA ASP A 331 -15.18 -10.62 16.77
C ASP A 331 -15.65 -10.12 15.39
N VAL A 332 -15.76 -11.01 14.39
CA VAL A 332 -16.13 -10.68 13.00
C VAL A 332 -17.44 -9.87 12.91
N GLY A 333 -18.39 -10.09 13.82
CA GLY A 333 -19.72 -9.45 13.77
C GLY A 333 -19.70 -7.92 13.71
N VAL A 334 -18.59 -7.28 14.12
CA VAL A 334 -18.42 -5.82 14.02
C VAL A 334 -18.53 -5.31 12.58
N VAL A 335 -18.12 -6.11 11.58
CA VAL A 335 -18.08 -5.67 10.17
C VAL A 335 -19.46 -5.37 9.59
N HIS A 336 -20.53 -5.94 10.16
CA HIS A 336 -21.90 -5.67 9.74
C HIS A 336 -22.31 -4.22 9.98
N GLN A 337 -21.80 -3.61 11.06
CA GLN A 337 -22.02 -2.20 11.36
C GLN A 337 -21.24 -1.26 10.41
N HIS A 338 -20.33 -1.83 9.62
CA HIS A 338 -19.46 -1.11 8.69
C HIS A 338 -19.74 -1.45 7.22
N GLY A 339 -20.90 -2.07 6.93
CA GLY A 339 -21.46 -2.16 5.59
C GLY A 339 -21.40 -3.54 4.92
N LEU A 340 -20.83 -4.57 5.53
CA LEU A 340 -20.97 -5.94 5.01
C LEU A 340 -22.32 -6.53 5.46
N ASP A 341 -23.21 -6.88 4.54
CA ASP A 341 -24.52 -7.45 4.90
C ASP A 341 -24.41 -8.92 5.31
N ALA A 342 -23.44 -9.64 4.75
CA ALA A 342 -23.12 -11.02 5.13
C ALA A 342 -21.61 -11.27 4.99
N VAL A 343 -21.10 -12.22 5.77
CA VAL A 343 -19.71 -12.67 5.70
C VAL A 343 -19.63 -14.18 5.82
N PHE A 344 -18.80 -14.82 4.99
CA PHE A 344 -18.62 -16.26 4.96
C PHE A 344 -17.14 -16.62 5.04
N SER A 345 -16.82 -17.64 5.84
CA SER A 345 -15.51 -18.31 5.79
C SER A 345 -15.47 -19.30 4.62
N VAL A 346 -14.32 -19.44 3.96
CA VAL A 346 -14.13 -20.44 2.89
C VAL A 346 -13.88 -21.86 3.42
N LEU A 347 -13.55 -22.00 4.71
CA LEU A 347 -13.25 -23.30 5.30
C LEU A 347 -14.54 -24.07 5.63
N TYR A 348 -14.69 -25.27 5.04
CA TYR A 348 -15.86 -26.14 5.23
C TYR A 348 -15.53 -27.47 5.92
N ARG A 349 -14.25 -27.73 6.22
CA ARG A 349 -13.78 -28.88 7.00
C ARG A 349 -12.60 -28.47 7.86
N ILE A 350 -12.32 -29.26 8.88
CA ILE A 350 -11.07 -29.14 9.64
C ILE A 350 -9.92 -29.59 8.73
N CYS A 351 -8.90 -28.75 8.59
CA CYS A 351 -7.67 -29.06 7.87
C CYS A 351 -6.50 -28.29 8.48
N SER A 352 -5.27 -28.66 8.10
CA SER A 352 -4.09 -27.87 8.42
C SER A 352 -4.08 -26.53 7.66
N LEU A 353 -3.28 -25.57 8.13
CA LEU A 353 -3.11 -24.28 7.46
C LEU A 353 -2.53 -24.46 6.05
N ASP A 354 -1.55 -25.35 5.88
CA ASP A 354 -0.95 -25.64 4.57
C ASP A 354 -1.98 -26.17 3.57
N GLU A 355 -2.85 -27.09 4.00
CA GLU A 355 -3.95 -27.58 3.16
C GLU A 355 -4.98 -26.48 2.85
N ALA A 356 -5.26 -25.59 3.80
CA ALA A 356 -6.16 -24.45 3.59
C ALA A 356 -5.61 -23.48 2.54
N LEU A 357 -4.33 -23.12 2.63
CA LEU A 357 -3.66 -22.20 1.70
C LEU A 357 -3.55 -22.82 0.30
N LYS A 358 -3.18 -24.10 0.18
CA LYS A 358 -3.08 -24.83 -1.10
C LYS A 358 -4.44 -25.08 -1.75
N GLY A 359 -5.47 -25.32 -0.95
CA GLY A 359 -6.84 -25.58 -1.43
C GLY A 359 -7.70 -24.33 -1.59
N ALA A 360 -7.14 -23.13 -1.36
CA ALA A 360 -7.89 -21.89 -1.21
C ALA A 360 -8.75 -21.56 -2.43
N GLU A 361 -8.25 -21.73 -3.66
CA GLU A 361 -9.00 -21.40 -4.88
C GLU A 361 -10.30 -22.20 -4.97
N ASN A 362 -10.22 -23.51 -4.74
CA ASN A 362 -11.38 -24.38 -4.76
C ASN A 362 -12.34 -24.08 -3.60
N ASN A 363 -11.81 -23.75 -2.42
CA ASN A 363 -12.62 -23.38 -1.25
C ASN A 363 -13.40 -22.08 -1.52
N VAL A 364 -12.74 -21.05 -2.07
CA VAL A 364 -13.36 -19.78 -2.48
C VAL A 364 -14.47 -20.04 -3.50
N ARG A 365 -14.19 -20.81 -4.56
CA ARG A 365 -15.18 -21.13 -5.60
C ARG A 365 -16.41 -21.84 -5.02
N LEU A 366 -16.22 -22.85 -4.18
CA LEU A 366 -17.32 -23.61 -3.58
C LEU A 366 -18.19 -22.73 -2.65
N THR A 367 -17.57 -21.88 -1.82
CA THR A 367 -18.30 -20.93 -0.98
C THR A 367 -19.07 -19.93 -1.84
N ALA A 368 -18.43 -19.35 -2.85
CA ALA A 368 -19.06 -18.40 -3.77
C ALA A 368 -20.29 -19.01 -4.49
N ARG A 369 -20.18 -20.26 -4.96
CA ARG A 369 -21.30 -21.00 -5.54
C ARG A 369 -22.46 -21.17 -4.55
N ASN A 370 -22.17 -21.48 -3.29
CA ASN A 370 -23.21 -21.67 -2.28
C ASN A 370 -23.86 -20.35 -1.84
N VAL A 371 -23.10 -19.26 -1.79
CA VAL A 371 -23.65 -17.90 -1.62
C VAL A 371 -24.61 -17.59 -2.75
N ALA A 372 -24.18 -17.77 -4.01
CA ALA A 372 -25.02 -17.53 -5.18
C ALA A 372 -26.30 -18.38 -5.18
N ALA A 373 -26.19 -19.68 -4.84
CA ALA A 373 -27.34 -20.57 -4.73
C ALA A 373 -28.33 -20.12 -3.65
N THR A 374 -27.83 -19.65 -2.50
CA THR A 374 -28.66 -19.10 -1.42
C THR A 374 -29.43 -17.86 -1.89
N MET A 375 -28.77 -16.97 -2.63
CA MET A 375 -29.41 -15.77 -3.19
C MET A 375 -30.50 -16.12 -4.21
N LYS A 376 -30.25 -17.11 -5.08
CA LYS A 376 -31.25 -17.59 -6.04
C LYS A 376 -32.50 -18.14 -5.34
N ILE A 377 -32.33 -18.85 -4.23
CA ILE A 377 -33.45 -19.34 -3.41
C ILE A 377 -34.25 -18.17 -2.82
N ALA A 378 -33.56 -17.10 -2.38
CA ALA A 378 -34.19 -15.89 -1.86
C ALA A 378 -34.87 -15.02 -2.95
N GLY A 379 -34.89 -15.47 -4.20
CA GLY A 379 -35.53 -14.78 -5.31
C GLY A 379 -34.68 -13.68 -5.93
N PHE A 380 -33.36 -13.68 -5.75
CA PHE A 380 -32.45 -12.81 -6.50
C PHE A 380 -32.30 -13.36 -7.94
N HIS A 381 -32.58 -12.54 -8.96
CA HIS A 381 -32.62 -12.97 -10.37
C HIS A 381 -32.07 -11.93 -11.34
#